data_AF-S4WLT2-F1
#
_entry.id   AF-S4WLT2-F1
#
_cell.length_a   1.000
_cell.length_b   1.000
_cell.length_c   1.000
_cell.angle_alpha   90.00
_cell.angle_beta   90.00
_cell.angle_gamma   90.00
#
_symmetry.space_group_name_H-M   'P 1'
#
loop_
_entity.id
_entity.type
_entity.pdbx_description
1 polymer ?
#
loop_
_entity_poly.entity_id
_entity_poly.type
_entity_poly.pdbx_seq_one_letter_code
_entity_poly.pdbx_strand_id
1 'polypeptide(L)'
;MQLATSMGYKIAGYSLNGDMGASLPAETVERRIAGAHDGDVIISHINQPTRSSGEGVAKGILALKAKGMKFVRLKDVQTTMELNPVPEHDLPVNTAAQKKQETVK
;
A
#
# COMPACT_ATOMS: atom_id res chain seq x y z
N MET A 1 -8.90 4.61 11.45
CA MET A 1 -7.49 4.85 11.87
C MET A 1 -7.18 4.36 13.28
N GLN A 2 -8.03 4.64 14.29
CA GLN A 2 -7.67 4.45 15.70
C GLN A 2 -7.29 3.01 16.12
N LEU A 3 -7.91 1.97 15.55
CA LEU A 3 -7.61 0.58 15.96
C LEU A 3 -6.20 0.12 15.59
N ALA A 4 -5.83 0.24 14.31
CA ALA A 4 -4.52 -0.22 13.86
C ALA A 4 -3.39 0.57 14.54
N THR A 5 -3.54 1.89 14.67
CA THR A 5 -2.54 2.73 15.32
C THR A 5 -2.50 2.53 16.83
N SER A 6 -3.62 2.27 17.51
CA SER A 6 -3.62 1.96 18.96
C SER A 6 -2.92 0.64 19.27
N MET A 7 -2.91 -0.30 18.32
CA MET A 7 -2.14 -1.55 18.39
C MET A 7 -0.67 -1.38 17.99
N GLY A 8 -0.22 -0.16 17.66
CA GLY A 8 1.17 0.14 17.29
C GLY A 8 1.51 -0.14 15.81
N TYR A 9 0.53 -0.44 14.96
CA TYR A 9 0.78 -0.62 13.53
C TYR A 9 0.93 0.72 12.81
N LYS A 10 1.83 0.74 11.81
CA LYS A 10 1.91 1.80 10.81
C LYS A 10 1.19 1.31 9.55
N ILE A 11 0.28 2.14 9.02
CA ILE A 11 -0.42 1.83 7.77
C ILE A 11 0.42 2.32 6.61
N ALA A 12 0.75 1.40 5.70
CA ALA A 12 1.35 1.75 4.42
C ALA A 12 0.25 1.92 3.34
N GLY A 13 0.55 2.73 2.33
CA GLY A 13 -0.21 2.81 1.09
C GLY A 13 0.63 2.39 -0.11
N TYR A 14 0.12 2.62 -1.30
CA TYR A 14 0.86 2.48 -2.56
C TYR A 14 0.61 3.69 -3.45
N SER A 15 1.57 4.02 -4.31
CA SER A 15 1.46 5.10 -5.31
C SER A 15 1.34 4.56 -6.73
N LEU A 16 1.82 3.33 -6.98
CA LEU A 16 1.79 2.69 -8.30
C LEU A 16 1.19 1.29 -8.22
N ASN A 17 0.10 1.06 -8.97
CA ASN A 17 -0.40 -0.29 -9.21
C ASN A 17 0.28 -0.90 -10.44
N GLY A 18 1.17 -1.87 -10.19
CA GLY A 18 1.98 -2.50 -11.24
C GLY A 18 1.19 -3.42 -12.16
N ASP A 19 0.19 -4.14 -11.65
CA ASP A 19 -0.35 -5.33 -12.32
C ASP A 19 -1.88 -5.43 -12.41
N MET A 20 -2.61 -4.51 -11.78
CA MET A 20 -4.08 -4.46 -11.74
C MET A 20 -4.72 -5.79 -11.30
N GLY A 21 -4.15 -6.45 -10.29
CA GLY A 21 -4.67 -7.72 -9.80
C GLY A 21 -4.35 -8.90 -10.73
N ALA A 22 -3.08 -9.01 -11.16
CA ALA A 22 -2.55 -10.11 -11.96
C ALA A 22 -3.22 -10.37 -13.32
N SER A 23 -3.89 -9.36 -13.89
CA SER A 23 -4.67 -9.50 -15.13
C SER A 23 -3.96 -8.93 -16.35
N LEU A 24 -2.91 -8.14 -16.17
CA LEU A 24 -2.23 -7.45 -17.27
C LEU A 24 -1.20 -8.34 -18.00
N PRO A 25 -1.02 -8.14 -19.32
CA PRO A 25 0.09 -8.70 -20.08
C PRO A 25 1.46 -8.32 -19.49
N ALA A 26 2.44 -9.22 -19.60
CA ALA A 26 3.78 -9.06 -19.03
C ALA A 26 4.43 -7.72 -19.45
N GLU A 27 4.36 -7.37 -20.73
CA GLU A 27 4.94 -6.13 -21.26
C GLU A 27 4.31 -4.87 -20.64
N THR A 28 2.99 -4.88 -20.42
CA THR A 28 2.28 -3.76 -19.79
C THR A 28 2.71 -3.60 -18.34
N VAL A 29 2.85 -4.70 -17.60
CA VAL A 29 3.32 -4.69 -16.21
C VAL A 29 4.76 -4.22 -16.12
N GLU A 30 5.64 -4.74 -16.99
CA GLU A 30 7.03 -4.33 -17.09
C GLU A 30 7.14 -2.81 -17.33
N ARG A 31 6.44 -2.29 -18.34
CA ARG A 31 6.48 -0.86 -18.70
C ARG A 31 6.00 0.03 -17.57
N ARG A 32 4.93 -0.38 -16.87
CA ARG A 32 4.39 0.35 -15.72
C ARG A 32 5.41 0.41 -14.59
N ILE A 33 5.95 -0.74 -14.18
CA ILE A 33 6.92 -0.81 -13.08
C ILE A 33 8.22 -0.10 -13.45
N ALA A 34 8.72 -0.27 -14.68
CA ALA A 34 9.91 0.42 -15.16
C ALA A 34 9.78 1.95 -15.19
N GLY A 35 8.54 2.47 -15.15
CA GLY A 35 8.23 3.90 -15.07
C GLY A 35 8.09 4.45 -13.64
N ALA A 36 8.36 3.65 -12.61
CA ALA A 36 8.32 4.13 -11.22
C ALA A 36 9.35 5.25 -10.97
N HIS A 37 9.03 6.14 -10.03
CA HIS A 37 9.88 7.23 -9.56
C HIS A 37 10.50 6.89 -8.20
N ASP A 38 11.51 7.68 -7.79
CA ASP A 38 12.05 7.57 -6.43
C ASP A 38 10.96 7.82 -5.39
N GLY A 39 10.94 7.01 -4.33
CA GLY A 39 9.90 7.05 -3.30
C GLY A 39 8.59 6.35 -3.65
N ASP A 40 8.39 5.84 -4.87
CA ASP A 40 7.17 5.09 -5.19
C ASP A 40 7.06 3.79 -4.37
N VAL A 41 5.84 3.52 -3.89
CA VAL A 41 5.47 2.22 -3.33
C VAL A 41 4.63 1.48 -4.36
N ILE A 42 5.21 0.43 -4.93
CA ILE A 42 4.60 -0.39 -5.98
C ILE A 42 3.80 -1.53 -5.33
N ILE A 43 2.51 -1.63 -5.65
CA ILE A 43 1.69 -2.79 -5.31
C ILE A 43 1.60 -3.75 -6.51
N SER A 44 1.77 -5.04 -6.26
CA SER A 44 1.59 -6.10 -7.26
C SER A 44 1.07 -7.37 -6.59
N HIS A 45 0.18 -8.06 -7.27
CA HIS A 45 -0.58 -9.21 -6.79
C HIS A 45 0.03 -10.51 -7.35
N ILE A 46 1.08 -11.00 -6.70
CA ILE A 46 1.85 -12.17 -7.15
C ILE A 46 1.35 -13.46 -6.46
N ASN A 47 0.03 -13.58 -6.26
CA ASN A 47 -0.57 -14.80 -5.74
C ASN A 47 -0.55 -15.95 -6.78
N GLN A 48 -0.31 -15.63 -8.05
CA GLN A 48 -0.15 -16.57 -9.17
C GLN A 48 1.09 -16.18 -9.99
N PRO A 49 2.32 -16.39 -9.47
CA PRO A 49 3.56 -15.86 -10.05
C PRO A 49 3.88 -16.38 -11.45
N THR A 50 3.32 -17.53 -11.83
CA THR A 50 3.52 -18.16 -13.15
C THR A 50 2.63 -17.58 -14.24
N ARG A 51 1.69 -16.69 -13.90
CA ARG A 51 0.88 -15.95 -14.88
C ARG A 51 1.73 -14.84 -15.51
N SER A 52 1.29 -14.36 -16.68
CA SER A 52 1.95 -13.29 -17.44
C SER A 52 2.36 -12.07 -16.59
N SER A 53 1.51 -11.63 -15.66
CA SER A 53 1.84 -10.49 -14.81
C SER A 53 3.06 -10.74 -13.93
N GLY A 54 3.29 -11.97 -13.46
CA GLY A 54 4.46 -12.32 -12.66
C GLY A 54 5.78 -12.15 -13.43
N GLU A 55 5.81 -12.55 -14.71
CA GLU A 55 6.94 -12.30 -15.60
C GLU A 55 7.19 -10.79 -15.77
N GLY A 56 6.13 -10.01 -15.99
CA GLY A 56 6.22 -8.56 -16.12
C GLY A 56 6.73 -7.87 -14.86
N VAL A 57 6.33 -8.33 -13.66
CA VAL A 57 6.86 -7.83 -12.39
C VAL A 57 8.37 -8.09 -12.29
N ALA A 58 8.81 -9.31 -12.60
CA ALA A 58 10.23 -9.65 -12.56
C ALA A 58 11.05 -8.77 -13.52
N LYS A 59 10.60 -8.60 -14.77
CA LYS A 59 11.26 -7.74 -15.76
C LYS A 59 11.28 -6.27 -15.33
N GLY A 60 10.16 -5.75 -14.81
CA GLY A 60 10.08 -4.38 -14.31
C GLY A 60 11.05 -4.11 -13.16
N ILE A 61 11.16 -5.02 -12.19
CA ILE A 61 12.12 -4.93 -11.08
C ILE A 61 13.56 -4.91 -11.61
N LEU A 62 13.88 -5.79 -12.56
CA LEU A 62 15.21 -5.84 -13.18
C LEU A 62 15.53 -4.56 -13.94
N ALA A 63 14.57 -3.98 -14.66
CA ALA A 63 14.72 -2.71 -15.36
C ALA A 63 15.02 -1.55 -14.39
N LEU A 64 14.30 -1.47 -13.25
CA LEU A 64 14.58 -0.46 -12.23
C LEU A 64 15.95 -0.63 -11.58
N LYS A 65 16.37 -1.88 -11.30
CA LYS A 65 17.73 -2.16 -10.82
C LYS A 65 18.80 -1.75 -11.83
N ALA A 66 18.58 -2.00 -13.13
CA ALA A 66 19.49 -1.57 -14.19
C ALA A 66 19.61 -0.05 -14.29
N LYS A 67 18.55 0.70 -13.92
CA LYS A 67 18.57 2.17 -13.77
C LYS A 67 19.28 2.67 -12.49
N GLY A 68 19.76 1.77 -11.63
CA GLY A 68 20.45 2.12 -10.39
C GLY A 68 19.54 2.33 -9.17
N MET A 69 18.24 2.01 -9.28
CA MET A 69 17.34 2.11 -8.14
C MET A 69 17.64 1.06 -7.07
N LYS A 70 17.41 1.43 -5.81
CA LYS A 70 17.53 0.55 -4.64
C LYS A 70 16.16 0.30 -4.05
N PHE A 71 15.80 -0.96 -3.88
CA PHE A 71 14.60 -1.34 -3.16
C PHE A 71 14.86 -1.37 -1.67
N VAL A 72 14.03 -0.66 -0.92
CA VAL A 72 14.06 -0.58 0.55
C VAL A 72 12.78 -1.19 1.11
N ARG A 73 12.80 -1.54 2.40
CA ARG A 73 11.59 -2.03 3.07
C ARG A 73 10.82 -0.85 3.62
N LEU A 74 9.50 -0.94 3.63
CA LEU A 74 8.62 0.10 4.18
C LEU A 74 8.93 0.46 5.64
N LYS A 75 9.42 -0.50 6.44
CA LYS A 75 9.81 -0.26 7.83
C LYS A 75 11.11 0.54 8.00
N ASP A 76 11.93 0.62 6.94
CA ASP A 76 13.25 1.27 6.97
C ASP A 76 13.19 2.70 6.40
N VAL A 77 12.00 3.18 6.01
CA VAL A 77 11.78 4.54 5.46
C VAL A 77 10.59 5.22 6.12
N GLN A 78 10.56 6.55 6.07
CA GLN A 78 9.39 7.33 6.46
C GLN A 78 8.49 7.50 5.24
N THR A 79 7.27 6.97 5.31
CA THR A 79 6.24 7.21 4.30
C THR A 79 5.46 8.47 4.65
N THR A 80 5.24 9.35 3.68
CA THR A 80 4.43 10.58 3.81
C THR A 80 3.18 10.41 2.98
N MET A 81 2.20 9.68 3.50
CA MET A 81 0.87 9.62 2.89
C MET A 81 -0.13 10.17 3.89
N GLU A 82 -0.78 11.27 3.54
CA GLU A 82 -1.98 11.71 4.24
C GLU A 82 -3.13 10.82 3.75
N LEU A 83 -3.61 9.93 4.61
CA LEU A 83 -4.81 9.15 4.34
C LEU A 83 -6.02 10.06 4.42
N ASN A 84 -6.97 9.89 3.50
CA ASN A 84 -8.28 10.53 3.64
C ASN A 84 -8.89 10.18 5.00
N PRO A 85 -9.56 11.14 5.68
CA PRO A 85 -10.25 10.85 6.92
C PRO A 85 -11.29 9.76 6.70
N VAL A 86 -11.42 8.85 7.67
CA VAL A 86 -12.51 7.87 7.66
C VAL A 86 -13.83 8.64 7.81
N PRO A 87 -14.80 8.46 6.90
CA PRO A 87 -16.12 9.11 7.02
C PRO A 87 -16.74 8.80 8.39
N GLU A 88 -17.42 9.77 8.99
CA GLU A 88 -17.99 9.62 10.35
C GLU A 88 -18.93 8.41 10.49
N HIS A 89 -19.66 8.09 9.41
CA HIS A 89 -20.54 6.92 9.34
C HIS A 89 -19.80 5.58 9.51
N ASP A 90 -18.52 5.52 9.15
CA ASP A 90 -17.71 4.30 9.20
C ASP A 90 -16.85 4.22 10.47
N LEU A 91 -17.00 5.18 11.39
CA LEU A 91 -16.37 5.14 12.70
C LEU A 91 -17.09 4.11 13.59
N PRO A 92 -16.34 3.31 14.38
CA PRO A 92 -16.95 2.40 15.32
C PRO A 92 -17.79 3.17 16.34
N VAL A 93 -19.04 2.72 16.51
CA VAL A 93 -20.11 3.37 17.31
C VAL A 93 -19.74 3.62 18.77
N ASN A 94 -18.63 3.06 19.29
CA ASN A 94 -18.36 3.01 20.72
C ASN A 94 -17.25 3.93 21.28
N THR A 95 -16.84 5.00 20.56
CA THR A 95 -15.67 5.80 21.01
C THR A 95 -15.96 7.22 21.51
N ALA A 96 -17.23 7.68 21.53
CA ALA A 96 -17.55 9.04 22.00
C ALA A 96 -18.74 9.17 22.96
N ALA A 97 -19.54 8.12 23.19
CA ALA A 97 -20.81 8.24 23.93
C ALA A 97 -20.78 7.72 25.39
N GLN A 98 -19.77 6.96 25.82
CA GLN A 98 -19.81 6.26 27.13
C GLN A 98 -19.05 6.97 28.28
N LYS A 99 -18.85 8.29 28.23
CA LYS A 99 -18.24 9.05 29.36
C LYS A 99 -19.15 10.10 30.02
N LYS A 100 -20.45 10.16 29.71
CA LYS A 100 -21.37 11.14 30.30
C LYS A 100 -22.55 10.57 31.12
N GLN A 101 -22.60 9.27 31.38
CA GLN A 101 -23.68 8.66 32.16
C GLN A 101 -23.16 7.77 33.29
N GLU A 102 -22.27 8.26 34.14
CA GLU A 102 -21.93 7.56 35.41
C GLU A 102 -21.74 8.50 36.62
N THR A 103 -22.07 9.79 36.49
CA THR A 103 -22.08 10.75 37.62
C THR A 103 -23.47 11.32 37.84
N VAL A 104 -24.45 10.45 38.11
CA VAL A 104 -25.59 10.77 39.00
C VAL A 104 -26.06 9.47 39.66
N LYS A 105 -25.50 9.16 40.83
CA LYS A 105 -26.22 8.60 41.97
C LYS A 105 -25.67 9.24 43.22
#